data_AF-A0A9D8IMC0-F1
#
_entry.id   AF-A0A9D8IMC0-F1
#
_cell.length_a   1.000
_cell.length_b   1.000
_cell.length_c   1.000
_cell.angle_alpha   90.00
_cell.angle_beta   90.00
_cell.angle_gamma   90.00
#
_symmetry.space_group_name_H-M   'P 1'
#
loop_
_entity.id
_entity.type
_entity.pdbx_description
1 polymer ?
#
loop_
_entity_poly.entity_id
_entity_poly.type
_entity_poly.pdbx_seq_one_letter_code
_entity_poly.pdbx_strand_id
1 'polypeptide(L)' 'MMCFARWHPHAGVTRRAEEMFARYAFRFFLGRNETLRDARTLLQAHSEYVKSKGSLKALVAPLLSSDSFLYRTSDP' A
#
# COMPACT_ATOMS: atom_id res chain seq x y z
N MET A 1 -45.30 -2.49 9.94
CA MET A 1 -44.49 -2.41 8.71
C MET A 1 -43.24 -1.60 9.01
N MET A 2 -42.22 -2.25 9.57
CA MET A 2 -40.93 -1.64 9.84
C MET A 2 -39.84 -2.60 9.40
N CYS A 3 -39.08 -2.19 8.40
CA CYS A 3 -37.70 -2.63 8.23
C CYS A 3 -36.97 -1.55 7.43
N PHE A 4 -36.70 -0.42 8.10
CA PHE A 4 -35.64 0.48 7.65
C PHE A 4 -34.33 -0.29 7.83
N ALA A 5 -33.83 -0.84 6.73
CA ALA A 5 -32.48 -1.37 6.68
C ALA A 5 -31.52 -0.25 7.12
N ARG A 6 -30.98 -0.40 8.33
CA ARG A 6 -29.92 0.44 8.87
C ARG A 6 -28.68 0.25 7.99
N TRP A 7 -28.56 1.10 6.98
CA TRP A 7 -27.32 1.33 6.27
C TRP A 7 -26.26 1.73 7.31
N HIS A 8 -25.23 0.91 7.52
CA HIS A 8 -24.09 1.26 8.37
C HIS A 8 -23.02 1.91 7.46
N PRO A 9 -22.82 3.24 7.46
CA PRO A 9 -21.90 3.93 6.56
C PRO A 9 -20.42 3.81 6.97
N HIS A 10 -19.99 2.67 7.54
CA HIS A 10 -18.61 2.50 8.03
C HIS A 10 -17.81 1.42 7.31
N ALA A 11 -18.26 0.95 6.14
CA ALA A 11 -17.43 0.09 5.28
C ALA A 11 -16.33 0.91 4.57
N GLY A 12 -15.51 1.62 5.34
CA GLY A 12 -14.25 2.17 4.86
C GLY A 12 -13.24 1.06 4.57
N VAL A 13 -12.17 1.39 3.83
CA VAL A 13 -11.06 0.45 3.62
C VAL A 13 -10.46 0.10 4.99
N THR A 14 -10.30 -1.19 5.28
CA THR A 14 -9.68 -1.63 6.53
C THR A 14 -8.18 -1.41 6.47
N ARG A 15 -7.52 -1.17 7.62
CA ARG A 15 -6.05 -1.06 7.69
C ARG A 15 -5.33 -2.22 6.99
N ARG A 16 -5.80 -3.45 7.18
CA ARG A 16 -5.23 -4.64 6.52
C ARG A 16 -5.37 -4.57 4.99
N ALA A 17 -6.49 -4.07 4.48
CA ALA A 17 -6.67 -3.90 3.04
C ALA A 17 -5.72 -2.83 2.48
N GLU A 18 -5.47 -1.73 3.21
CA GLU A 18 -4.48 -0.72 2.83
C GLU A 18 -3.04 -1.27 2.82
N GLU A 19 -2.66 -2.05 3.84
CA GLU A 19 -1.35 -2.71 3.92
C GLU A 19 -1.17 -3.73 2.77
N MET A 20 -2.22 -4.50 2.44
CA MET A 20 -2.21 -5.42 1.29
C MET A 20 -2.11 -4.66 -0.03
N PHE A 21 -2.81 -3.55 -0.18
CA PHE A 21 -2.74 -2.69 -1.36
C PHE A 21 -1.32 -2.15 -1.57
N ALA A 22 -0.65 -1.67 -0.51
CA ALA A 22 0.73 -1.22 -0.57
C ALA A 22 1.69 -2.34 -1.03
N ARG A 23 1.47 -3.59 -0.57
CA ARG A 23 2.24 -4.77 -1.01
C ARG A 23 2.01 -5.11 -2.49
N TYR A 24 0.79 -5.01 -2.97
CA TYR A 24 0.50 -5.21 -4.40
C TYR A 24 1.15 -4.13 -5.26
N ALA A 25 1.06 -2.86 -4.86
CA ALA A 25 1.74 -1.77 -5.55
C ALA A 25 3.25 -2.00 -5.58
N PHE A 26 3.86 -2.35 -4.44
CA PHE A 26 5.28 -2.71 -4.37
C PHE A 26 5.65 -3.77 -5.41
N ARG A 27 4.94 -4.91 -5.43
CA ARG A 27 5.23 -6.01 -6.37
C ARG A 27 5.09 -5.57 -7.83
N PHE A 28 4.08 -4.76 -8.13
CA PHE A 28 3.87 -4.23 -9.48
C PHE A 28 5.01 -3.32 -9.93
N PHE A 29 5.44 -2.36 -9.11
CA PHE A 29 6.48 -1.38 -9.49
C PHE A 29 7.90 -1.92 -9.40
N LEU A 30 8.17 -2.82 -8.45
CA LEU A 30 9.49 -3.42 -8.29
C LEU A 30 9.70 -4.66 -9.16
N GLY A 31 8.63 -5.30 -9.64
CA GLY A 31 8.70 -6.47 -10.51
C GLY A 31 9.21 -7.73 -9.80
N ARG A 32 9.20 -7.76 -8.46
CA ARG A 32 9.64 -8.90 -7.63
C ARG A 32 8.79 -9.02 -6.37
N ASN A 33 8.87 -10.18 -5.71
CA ASN A 33 8.26 -10.38 -4.40
C ASN A 33 8.95 -9.54 -3.32
N GLU A 34 8.19 -9.10 -2.32
CA GLU A 34 8.75 -8.41 -1.16
C GLU A 34 9.56 -9.36 -0.27
N THR A 35 10.61 -8.82 0.33
CA THR A 35 11.45 -9.51 1.31
C THR A 35 11.38 -8.79 2.66
N LEU A 36 11.94 -9.39 3.71
CA LEU A 36 12.01 -8.74 5.03
C LEU A 36 12.77 -7.40 5.01
N ARG A 37 13.73 -7.24 4.07
CA ARG A 37 14.50 -5.98 3.93
C ARG A 37 13.64 -4.82 3.43
N ASP A 38 12.55 -5.12 2.72
CA ASP A 38 11.65 -4.12 2.15
C ASP A 38 10.62 -3.57 3.16
N ALA A 39 10.62 -4.07 4.40
CA ALA A 39 9.65 -3.70 5.42
C ALA A 39 9.58 -2.18 5.67
N ARG A 40 10.74 -1.49 5.67
CA ARG A 40 10.79 -0.02 5.83
C ARG A 40 10.13 0.71 4.66
N THR A 41 10.43 0.29 3.44
CA THR A 41 9.82 0.82 2.21
C THR A 41 8.30 0.67 2.22
N LEU A 42 7.80 -0.52 2.58
CA LEU A 42 6.35 -0.79 2.68
C LEU A 42 5.67 0.04 3.76
N LEU A 43 6.30 0.17 4.94
CA LEU A 43 5.78 1.00 6.03
C LEU A 43 5.67 2.47 5.63
N GLN A 44 6.70 3.00 4.97
CA GLN A 44 6.72 4.38 4.49
C GLN A 44 5.65 4.60 3.42
N ALA A 45 5.56 3.71 2.44
CA ALA A 45 4.54 3.80 1.39
C ALA A 45 3.11 3.77 1.95
N HIS A 46 2.82 2.82 2.86
CA HIS A 46 1.53 2.76 3.53
C HIS A 46 1.25 4.03 4.35
N SER A 47 2.24 4.56 5.08
CA SER A 47 2.07 5.80 5.84
C SER A 47 1.76 7.01 4.94
N GLU A 48 2.44 7.16 3.80
CA GLU A 48 2.18 8.26 2.86
C GLU A 48 0.80 8.13 2.19
N TYR A 49 0.38 6.90 1.90
CA TYR A 49 -0.97 6.61 1.40
C TYR A 49 -2.06 7.02 2.39
N VAL A 50 -1.91 6.67 3.68
CA VAL A 50 -2.88 7.06 4.72
C VAL A 50 -2.88 8.56 4.96
N LYS A 51 -1.70 9.20 5.10
CA LYS A 51 -1.58 10.66 5.30
C LYS A 51 -2.21 11.47 4.16
N SER A 52 -2.09 10.96 2.93
CA SER A 52 -2.65 11.59 1.74
C SER A 52 -4.13 11.27 1.48
N LYS A 53 -4.80 10.57 2.41
CA LYS A 53 -6.20 10.12 2.27
C LYS A 53 -6.42 9.23 1.04
N GLY A 54 -5.47 8.35 0.75
CA GLY A 54 -5.59 7.33 -0.28
C GLY A 54 -5.03 7.70 -1.66
N SER A 55 -4.10 8.66 -1.73
CA SER A 55 -3.50 9.05 -3.02
C SER A 55 -2.52 7.99 -3.52
N LEU A 56 -2.78 7.45 -4.71
CA LEU A 56 -1.85 6.52 -5.37
C LEU A 56 -0.50 7.16 -5.67
N LYS A 57 -0.49 8.45 -6.06
CA LYS A 57 0.78 9.18 -6.30
C LYS A 57 1.64 9.22 -5.03
N ALA A 58 1.03 9.47 -3.88
CA ALA A 58 1.71 9.49 -2.59
C ALA A 58 2.17 8.10 -2.15
N LEU A 59 1.44 7.03 -2.51
CA LEU A 59 1.88 5.65 -2.29
C LEU A 59 3.11 5.30 -3.13
N VAL A 60 3.12 5.70 -4.41
CA VAL A 60 4.15 5.29 -5.38
C VAL A 60 5.46 6.06 -5.21
N ALA A 61 5.40 7.35 -4.86
CA ALA A 61 6.59 8.17 -4.66
C ALA A 61 7.65 7.52 -3.72
N PRO A 62 7.32 7.12 -2.48
CA PRO A 62 8.28 6.47 -1.59
C PRO A 62 8.73 5.08 -2.06
N LEU A 63 7.93 4.38 -2.88
CA LEU A 63 8.37 3.12 -3.48
C LEU A 63 9.52 3.37 -4.46
N LEU A 64 9.34 4.29 -5.40
CA LEU A 64 10.29 4.57 -6.47
C LEU A 64 11.55 5.32 -5.99
N SER A 65 11.48 6.01 -4.85
CA SER A 65 12.63 6.70 -4.25
C SER A 65 13.36 5.87 -3.18
N SER A 66 12.89 4.66 -2.87
CA SER A 66 13.48 3.83 -1.81
C SER A 66 14.72 3.06 -2.26
N ASP A 67 15.57 2.69 -1.30
CA ASP A 67 16.69 1.77 -1.52
C ASP A 67 16.24 0.44 -2.16
N SER A 68 15.05 -0.05 -1.79
CA SER A 68 14.45 -1.27 -2.36
C SER A 68 14.29 -1.19 -3.88
N PHE A 69 14.05 0.00 -4.42
CA PHE A 69 13.91 0.25 -5.85
C PHE A 69 15.24 0.66 -6.49
N LEU A 70 15.98 1.58 -5.88
CA LEU A 70 17.23 2.12 -6.43
C LEU A 70 18.32 1.05 -6.55
N TYR A 71 18.41 0.16 -5.57
CA TYR A 71 19.39 -0.94 -5.55
C TYR A 71 18.76 -2.28 -5.90
N ARG A 72 17.61 -2.29 -6.59
CA ARG A 72 16.99 -3.54 -7.02
C ARG A 72 17.88 -4.21 -8.06
N THR A 73 18.32 -5.42 -7.77
CA THR A 73 18.86 -6.32 -8.77
C THR A 73 17.73 -7.20 -9.27
N SER A 74 17.64 -7.39 -10.57
CA SER A 74 16.95 -8.57 -11.09
C SER A 74 17.81 -9.76 -10.67
N ASP A 75 17.35 -10.55 -9.70
CA ASP A 75 17.92 -11.89 -9.55
C ASP A 75 17.83 -12.57 -10.93
N PRO A 76 18.93 -13.15 -11.45
CA PRO A 76 18.91 -13.89 -12.71
C PRO A 76 18.00 -15.12 -12.63
#